data_AF-A0AAW4YB53-F1
#
_entry.id   AF-A0AAW4YB53-F1
#
_cell.length_a   1.000
_cell.length_b   1.000
_cell.length_c   1.000
_cell.angle_alpha   90.00
_cell.angle_beta   90.00
_cell.angle_gamma   90.00
#
_symmetry.space_group_name_H-M   'P 1'
#
loop_
_entity.id
_entity.type
_entity.pdbx_description
1 polymer ?
#
loop_
_entity_poly.entity_id
_entity_poly.type
_entity_poly.pdbx_seq_one_letter_code
_entity_poly.pdbx_strand_id
1 'polypeptide(L)'
;KDLVKAKEDAKNAIKALANAKRDQINSNPDLTPEQKAKALKEIDEAEKRALENIENAQTKDQLNQGLNLGLDDIRNTHVWEVDAQPAVNEIFDATPEQILVNGELIVHRDDIITEQDILAHINLIDQLTAEVIDTPSTESISDSLTAKVEVTLLDGSKVIVNVPVKVVEKELTVVKQQAIESIENAAQQKINDINNHATLTPEQKEAAIAEVNKLKQQAIEQINNAADVHTVEEVQHQEQAHIEQFNPDQFTIDQAKSNAIKSITDAIQHMIDEINASKDLTDKEKQEAISKLNQLKEQSIQAIQRAQSIDEITQQLDQFKAQLKVANPFAKELEKRKKVAISKIKDISTDKIDRIRNSTIGTAEERQAAM
;
A
#
# COMPACT_ATOMS: atom_id res chain seq x y z
N LYS A 1 -41.32 7.23 18.40
CA LYS A 1 -42.49 7.73 19.18
C LYS A 1 -42.15 7.98 20.66
N ASP A 2 -41.31 7.15 21.29
CA ASP A 2 -40.94 7.35 22.71
C ASP A 2 -40.18 8.64 23.01
N LEU A 3 -39.22 9.06 22.16
CA LEU A 3 -38.37 10.22 22.49
C LEU A 3 -39.14 11.54 22.44
N VAL A 4 -40.06 11.70 21.49
CA VAL A 4 -40.89 12.91 21.37
C VAL A 4 -41.78 13.08 22.61
N LYS A 5 -42.41 12.00 23.06
CA LYS A 5 -43.22 12.01 24.28
C LYS A 5 -42.36 12.27 25.53
N ALA A 6 -41.18 11.64 25.61
CA ALA A 6 -40.26 11.85 26.72
C ALA A 6 -39.71 13.28 26.78
N LYS A 7 -39.46 13.93 25.63
CA LYS A 7 -39.10 15.35 25.56
C LYS A 7 -40.20 16.23 26.12
N GLU A 8 -41.45 15.96 25.76
CA GLU A 8 -42.59 16.71 26.25
C GLU A 8 -42.78 16.57 27.77
N ASP A 9 -42.67 15.35 28.29
CA ASP A 9 -42.70 15.06 29.73
C ASP A 9 -41.55 15.77 30.47
N ALA A 10 -40.34 15.76 29.91
CA ALA A 10 -39.17 16.43 30.47
C ALA A 10 -39.31 17.96 30.49
N LYS A 11 -39.80 18.57 29.41
CA LYS A 11 -40.11 20.02 29.37
C LYS A 11 -41.15 20.41 30.42
N ASN A 12 -42.17 19.57 30.61
CA ASN A 12 -43.21 19.80 31.61
C ASN A 12 -42.65 19.74 33.04
N ALA A 13 -41.72 18.80 33.32
CA ALA A 13 -41.06 18.71 34.61
C ALA A 13 -40.20 19.96 34.93
N ILE A 14 -39.46 20.45 33.93
CA ILE A 14 -38.67 21.69 34.03
C ILE A 14 -39.55 22.90 34.32
N LYS A 15 -40.62 23.09 33.54
CA LYS A 15 -41.59 24.19 33.71
C LYS A 15 -42.26 24.15 35.09
N ALA A 16 -42.65 22.96 35.54
CA ALA A 16 -43.30 22.79 36.83
C ALA A 16 -42.38 23.20 38.00
N LEU A 17 -41.10 22.80 37.95
CA LEU A 17 -40.13 23.15 38.97
C LEU A 17 -39.81 24.66 38.96
N ALA A 18 -39.61 25.24 37.77
CA ALA A 18 -39.33 26.67 37.62
C ALA A 18 -40.47 27.51 38.19
N ASN A 19 -41.73 27.19 37.86
CA ASN A 19 -42.89 27.87 38.41
C ASN A 19 -42.99 27.74 39.94
N ALA A 20 -42.76 26.55 40.49
CA ALA A 20 -42.75 26.36 41.95
C ALA A 20 -41.69 27.24 42.64
N LYS A 21 -40.52 27.41 42.03
CA LYS A 21 -39.47 28.32 42.53
C LYS A 21 -39.87 29.80 42.40
N ARG A 22 -40.48 30.21 41.28
CA ARG A 22 -41.01 31.58 41.13
C ARG A 22 -42.05 31.91 42.19
N ASP A 23 -42.95 30.97 42.48
CA ASP A 23 -43.98 31.14 43.52
C ASP A 23 -43.37 31.28 44.91
N GLN A 24 -42.33 30.50 45.22
CA GLN A 24 -41.57 30.62 46.47
C GLN A 24 -40.89 31.99 46.60
N ILE A 25 -40.24 32.47 45.53
CA ILE A 25 -39.57 33.79 45.50
C ILE A 25 -40.60 34.92 45.67
N ASN A 26 -41.71 34.87 44.94
CA ASN A 26 -42.75 35.90 45.00
C ASN A 26 -43.43 35.96 46.37
N SER A 27 -43.64 34.81 46.99
CA SER A 27 -44.30 34.68 48.30
C SER A 27 -43.38 34.95 49.49
N ASN A 28 -42.07 35.07 49.28
CA ASN A 28 -41.11 35.32 50.35
C ASN A 28 -41.22 36.79 50.83
N PRO A 29 -41.61 37.05 52.10
CA PRO A 29 -41.75 38.40 52.64
C PRO A 29 -40.39 39.06 52.97
N ASP A 30 -39.31 38.28 53.02
CA ASP A 30 -37.97 38.74 53.40
C ASP A 30 -37.16 39.27 52.20
N LEU A 31 -37.69 39.14 50.97
CA LEU A 31 -37.06 39.63 49.75
C LEU A 31 -37.63 40.98 49.30
N THR A 32 -36.75 41.89 48.91
CA THR A 32 -37.11 43.17 48.27
C THR A 32 -37.64 42.97 46.85
N PRO A 33 -38.41 43.92 46.29
CA PRO A 33 -38.87 43.86 44.90
C PRO A 33 -37.74 43.65 43.88
N GLU A 34 -36.58 44.29 44.10
CA GLU A 34 -35.40 44.19 43.25
C GLU A 34 -34.75 42.80 43.34
N GLN A 35 -34.66 42.22 44.54
CA GLN A 35 -34.16 40.85 44.75
C GLN A 35 -35.08 39.81 44.11
N LYS A 36 -36.41 40.00 44.24
CA LYS A 36 -37.39 39.14 43.55
C LYS A 36 -37.23 39.22 42.04
N ALA A 37 -37.13 40.43 41.48
CA ALA A 37 -36.96 40.61 40.04
C ALA A 37 -35.70 39.92 39.50
N LYS A 38 -34.59 39.98 40.25
CA LYS A 38 -33.33 39.31 39.88
C LYS A 38 -33.43 37.78 39.97
N ALA A 39 -33.93 37.25 41.08
CA ALA A 39 -34.07 35.81 41.27
C ALA A 39 -35.06 35.19 40.26
N LEU A 40 -36.14 35.91 39.92
CA LEU A 40 -37.07 35.49 38.86
C LEU A 40 -36.38 35.44 37.50
N LYS A 41 -35.53 36.42 37.18
CA LYS A 41 -34.76 36.44 35.93
C LYS A 41 -33.77 35.26 35.83
N GLU A 42 -33.09 34.92 36.92
CA GLU A 42 -32.18 33.77 36.98
C GLU A 42 -32.93 32.44 36.77
N ILE A 43 -34.14 32.30 37.34
CA ILE A 43 -35.04 31.15 37.10
C ILE A 43 -35.50 31.11 35.64
N ASP A 44 -35.85 32.24 35.03
CA ASP A 44 -36.27 32.33 33.63
C ASP A 44 -35.15 31.88 32.68
N GLU A 45 -33.91 32.29 32.96
CA GLU A 45 -32.75 31.90 32.17
C GLU A 45 -32.39 30.41 32.34
N ALA A 46 -32.44 29.89 33.56
CA ALA A 46 -32.23 28.46 33.84
C ALA A 46 -33.29 27.57 33.18
N GLU A 47 -34.57 27.98 33.25
CA GLU A 47 -35.66 27.29 32.56
C GLU A 47 -35.43 27.27 31.05
N LYS A 48 -35.07 28.42 30.46
CA LYS A 48 -34.84 28.50 29.02
C LYS A 48 -33.72 27.55 28.57
N ARG A 49 -32.57 27.57 29.26
CA ARG A 49 -31.44 26.66 28.99
C ARG A 49 -31.86 25.19 29.07
N ALA A 50 -32.58 24.83 30.12
CA ALA A 50 -33.06 23.47 30.30
C ALA A 50 -34.00 23.04 29.17
N LEU A 51 -34.94 23.90 28.75
CA LEU A 51 -35.87 23.59 27.65
C LEU A 51 -35.17 23.44 26.29
N GLU A 52 -34.14 24.23 26.02
CA GLU A 52 -33.31 24.13 24.80
C GLU A 52 -32.50 22.83 24.78
N ASN A 53 -31.86 22.46 25.90
CA ASN A 53 -31.14 21.19 26.02
C ASN A 53 -32.05 19.97 25.79
N ILE A 54 -33.29 20.03 26.31
CA ILE A 54 -34.29 18.98 26.08
C ILE A 54 -34.71 18.93 24.60
N GLU A 55 -34.84 20.07 23.93
CA GLU A 55 -35.19 20.12 22.51
C GLU A 55 -34.09 19.57 21.61
N ASN A 56 -32.83 19.86 21.93
CA ASN A 56 -31.66 19.45 21.14
C ASN A 56 -31.27 17.98 21.32
N ALA A 57 -31.72 17.31 22.40
CA ALA A 57 -31.38 15.91 22.67
C ALA A 57 -31.79 14.95 21.54
N GLN A 58 -30.86 14.17 20.99
CA GLN A 58 -31.13 13.22 19.91
C GLN A 58 -31.34 11.79 20.40
N THR A 59 -30.96 11.50 21.66
CA THR A 59 -31.10 10.18 22.29
C THR A 59 -31.80 10.26 23.66
N LYS A 60 -32.27 9.12 24.17
CA LYS A 60 -32.90 9.05 25.52
C LYS A 60 -31.88 9.35 26.64
N ASP A 61 -30.62 9.01 26.45
CA ASP A 61 -29.57 9.26 27.45
C ASP A 61 -29.21 10.74 27.51
N GLN A 62 -29.03 11.39 26.35
CA GLN A 62 -28.86 12.85 26.28
C GLN A 62 -30.06 13.59 26.87
N LEU A 63 -31.27 13.09 26.64
CA LEU A 63 -32.50 13.65 27.19
C LEU A 63 -32.52 13.55 28.72
N ASN A 64 -32.20 12.39 29.29
CA ASN A 64 -32.17 12.19 30.74
C ASN A 64 -31.07 13.02 31.41
N GLN A 65 -29.90 13.16 30.77
CA GLN A 65 -28.82 14.01 31.24
C GLN A 65 -29.22 15.49 31.22
N GLY A 66 -29.77 15.98 30.10
CA GLY A 66 -30.27 17.34 29.98
C GLY A 66 -31.39 17.66 30.98
N LEU A 67 -32.27 16.68 31.25
CA LEU A 67 -33.33 16.81 32.27
C LEU A 67 -32.74 16.93 33.68
N ASN A 68 -31.83 16.04 34.07
CA ASN A 68 -31.24 16.07 35.41
C ASN A 68 -30.45 17.37 35.62
N LEU A 69 -29.64 17.78 34.64
CA LEU A 69 -28.89 19.03 34.68
C LEU A 69 -29.82 20.24 34.78
N GLY A 70 -30.88 20.29 33.97
CA GLY A 70 -31.85 21.39 34.01
C GLY A 70 -32.62 21.46 35.34
N LEU A 71 -32.99 20.31 35.92
CA LEU A 71 -33.64 20.26 37.23
C LEU A 71 -32.70 20.73 38.34
N ASP A 72 -31.42 20.35 38.28
CA ASP A 72 -30.45 20.74 39.29
C ASP A 72 -30.06 22.22 39.16
N ASP A 73 -29.94 22.76 37.93
CA ASP A 73 -29.72 24.19 37.68
C ASP A 73 -30.85 25.03 38.32
N ILE A 74 -32.11 24.66 38.05
CA ILE A 74 -33.28 25.35 38.62
C ILE A 74 -33.36 25.18 40.14
N ARG A 75 -33.02 24.00 40.70
CA ARG A 75 -33.01 23.79 42.16
C ARG A 75 -31.97 24.66 42.85
N ASN A 76 -30.80 24.80 42.23
CA ASN A 76 -29.63 25.44 42.80
C ASN A 76 -29.52 26.94 42.46
N THR A 77 -30.46 27.49 41.68
CA THR A 77 -30.62 28.95 41.56
C THR A 77 -30.70 29.59 42.95
N HIS A 78 -29.78 30.51 43.21
CA HIS A 78 -29.55 31.08 44.53
C HIS A 78 -30.49 32.26 44.78
N VAL A 79 -31.15 32.28 45.95
CA VAL A 79 -32.01 33.39 46.36
C VAL A 79 -31.23 34.23 47.36
N TRP A 80 -30.85 35.44 46.95
CA TRP A 80 -29.97 36.33 47.73
C TRP A 80 -30.73 37.03 48.86
N GLU A 81 -30.37 36.76 50.13
CA GLU A 81 -31.02 37.34 51.32
C GLU A 81 -30.34 38.62 51.88
N VAL A 82 -29.22 39.10 51.32
CA VAL A 82 -28.54 40.32 51.78
C VAL A 82 -27.96 41.18 50.64
N ASP A 83 -28.04 42.51 50.78
CA ASP A 83 -27.53 43.51 49.83
C ASP A 83 -26.00 43.65 49.77
N ALA A 84 -25.25 42.78 50.47
CA ALA A 84 -23.80 42.75 50.37
C ALA A 84 -23.38 41.73 49.31
N GLN A 85 -22.93 42.21 48.15
CA GLN A 85 -22.23 41.40 47.17
C GLN A 85 -21.05 40.65 47.83
N PRO A 86 -20.98 39.32 47.74
CA PRO A 86 -19.71 38.68 47.47
C PRO A 86 -19.37 38.90 45.99
N ALA A 87 -18.08 39.07 45.69
CA ALA A 87 -17.59 38.91 44.32
C ALA A 87 -18.02 37.53 43.80
N VAL A 88 -18.40 37.48 42.52
CA VAL A 88 -18.68 36.26 41.74
C VAL A 88 -17.77 35.12 42.19
N ASN A 89 -18.31 34.12 42.89
CA ASN A 89 -17.75 32.78 43.06
C ASN A 89 -18.63 32.00 44.05
N GLU A 90 -19.55 31.22 43.51
CA GLU A 90 -19.86 29.83 43.93
C GLU A 90 -21.03 29.34 43.07
N ILE A 91 -20.83 29.45 41.74
CA ILE A 91 -21.37 28.46 40.82
C ILE A 91 -20.47 27.24 41.05
N PHE A 92 -21.03 26.02 40.95
CA PHE A 92 -20.29 24.76 41.00
C PHE A 92 -18.87 24.89 40.43
N ASP A 93 -17.90 24.19 41.03
CA ASP A 93 -16.46 24.06 40.71
C ASP A 93 -16.12 23.69 39.24
N ALA A 94 -17.01 23.97 38.28
CA ALA A 94 -16.80 23.93 36.85
C ALA A 94 -16.25 25.30 36.38
N THR A 95 -15.02 25.30 35.87
CA THR A 95 -14.43 26.47 35.22
C THR A 95 -15.32 26.91 34.04
N PRO A 96 -15.33 28.21 33.66
CA PRO A 96 -16.04 28.68 32.45
C PRO A 96 -15.74 27.85 31.19
N GLU A 97 -14.56 27.23 31.16
CA GLU A 97 -14.10 26.30 30.13
C GLU A 97 -14.95 25.02 30.05
N GLN A 98 -15.42 24.48 31.17
CA GLN A 98 -16.25 23.26 31.22
C GLN A 98 -17.70 23.49 30.78
N ILE A 99 -18.19 24.73 30.87
CA ILE A 99 -19.57 25.10 30.50
C ILE A 99 -19.66 25.42 29.00
N LEU A 100 -18.57 25.98 28.43
CA LEU A 100 -18.54 26.45 27.05
C LEU A 100 -18.17 25.36 26.03
N VAL A 101 -17.61 24.23 26.44
CA VAL A 101 -17.18 23.16 25.53
C VAL A 101 -18.26 22.09 25.37
N ASN A 102 -18.68 21.81 24.13
CA ASN A 102 -19.74 20.85 23.76
C ASN A 102 -19.24 19.41 23.49
N GLY A 103 -17.99 19.10 23.82
CA GLY A 103 -17.41 17.76 23.66
C GLY A 103 -15.98 17.79 23.14
N GLU A 104 -15.46 16.60 22.83
CA GLU A 104 -14.14 16.41 22.21
C GLU A 104 -14.25 16.41 20.69
N LEU A 105 -13.40 17.19 20.04
CA LEU A 105 -13.25 17.19 18.59
C LEU A 105 -12.37 16.00 18.17
N ILE A 106 -12.93 15.05 17.41
CA ILE A 106 -12.21 13.88 16.90
C ILE A 106 -11.84 14.11 15.44
N VAL A 107 -10.56 13.99 15.10
CA VAL A 107 -10.02 14.11 13.73
C VAL A 107 -9.07 12.97 13.43
N HIS A 108 -8.83 12.65 12.15
CA HIS A 108 -7.84 11.64 11.79
C HIS A 108 -6.44 12.25 11.67
N ARG A 109 -5.42 11.38 11.76
CA ARG A 109 -4.03 11.75 11.55
C ARG A 109 -3.85 12.44 10.19
N ASP A 110 -3.11 13.55 10.20
CA ASP A 110 -2.83 14.42 9.05
C ASP A 110 -4.05 15.18 8.49
N ASP A 111 -5.22 15.15 9.15
CA ASP A 111 -6.36 15.99 8.77
C ASP A 111 -6.14 17.44 9.21
N ILE A 112 -6.62 18.40 8.41
CA ILE A 112 -6.57 19.81 8.76
C ILE A 112 -7.78 20.14 9.65
N ILE A 113 -7.53 20.68 10.84
CA ILE A 113 -8.58 21.21 11.72
C ILE A 113 -8.97 22.60 11.22
N THR A 114 -10.25 22.81 10.91
CA THR A 114 -10.75 24.13 10.51
C THR A 114 -11.31 24.92 11.69
N GLU A 115 -11.40 26.25 11.55
CA GLU A 115 -12.04 27.11 12.56
C GLU A 115 -13.48 26.69 12.85
N GLN A 116 -14.22 26.27 11.81
CA GLN A 116 -15.60 25.82 11.92
C GLN A 116 -15.71 24.55 12.77
N ASP A 117 -14.77 23.60 12.63
CA ASP A 117 -14.76 22.37 13.42
C ASP A 117 -14.60 22.67 14.91
N ILE A 118 -13.74 23.63 15.24
CA ILE A 118 -13.49 24.03 16.64
C ILE A 118 -14.68 24.79 17.22
N LEU A 119 -15.22 25.77 16.47
CA LEU A 119 -16.34 26.59 16.94
C LEU A 119 -17.64 25.79 17.10
N ALA A 120 -17.86 24.73 16.32
CA ALA A 120 -18.99 23.82 16.50
C ALA A 120 -18.97 23.10 17.86
N HIS A 121 -17.78 22.97 18.47
CA HIS A 121 -17.59 22.37 19.78
C HIS A 121 -17.61 23.42 20.91
N ILE A 122 -18.03 24.65 20.61
CA ILE A 122 -18.23 25.71 21.60
C ILE A 122 -19.70 26.10 21.65
N ASN A 123 -20.25 26.16 22.85
CA ASN A 123 -21.60 26.61 23.10
C ASN A 123 -21.66 28.14 23.14
N LEU A 124 -21.76 28.76 21.97
CA LEU A 124 -21.91 30.21 21.83
C LEU A 124 -23.38 30.61 21.92
N ILE A 125 -23.72 31.43 22.91
CA ILE A 125 -24.99 32.16 22.91
C ILE A 125 -24.87 33.37 21.96
N ASP A 126 -25.96 33.76 21.28
CA ASP A 126 -26.00 34.79 20.22
C ASP A 126 -25.34 36.15 20.53
N GLN A 127 -25.06 36.44 21.79
CA GLN A 127 -24.46 37.70 22.24
C GLN A 127 -22.95 37.60 22.56
N LEU A 128 -22.36 36.40 22.48
CA LEU A 128 -20.92 36.17 22.63
C LEU A 128 -20.25 36.09 21.25
N THR A 129 -18.98 36.49 21.20
CA THR A 129 -18.13 36.28 20.02
C THR A 129 -16.96 35.39 20.39
N ALA A 130 -16.54 34.52 19.47
CA ALA A 130 -15.42 33.60 19.67
C ALA A 130 -14.49 33.62 18.47
N GLU A 131 -13.20 33.59 18.75
CA GLU A 131 -12.13 33.59 17.76
C GLU A 131 -11.13 32.48 18.09
N VAL A 132 -10.86 31.61 17.11
CA VAL A 132 -9.87 30.54 17.27
C VAL A 132 -8.48 31.17 17.23
N ILE A 133 -7.68 30.93 18.28
CA ILE A 133 -6.35 31.54 18.43
C ILE A 133 -5.20 30.52 18.31
N ASP A 134 -5.48 29.23 18.45
CA ASP A 134 -4.48 28.16 18.34
C ASP A 134 -5.13 26.83 17.94
N THR A 135 -4.51 26.13 16.99
CA THR A 135 -4.96 24.81 16.53
C THR A 135 -3.80 23.81 16.64
N PRO A 136 -3.99 22.66 17.31
CA PRO A 136 -2.91 21.68 17.47
C PRO A 136 -2.59 20.97 16.14
N SER A 137 -1.37 20.43 16.02
CA SER A 137 -0.98 19.59 14.88
C SER A 137 -1.61 18.19 14.98
N THR A 138 -1.99 17.62 13.84
CA THR A 138 -2.58 16.27 13.70
C THR A 138 -1.60 15.24 13.15
N GLU A 139 -0.31 15.57 13.04
CA GLU A 139 0.75 14.65 12.52
C GLU A 139 0.96 13.41 13.41
N SER A 140 0.48 13.43 14.66
CA SER A 140 0.66 12.33 15.61
C SER A 140 -0.64 12.05 16.37
N ILE A 141 -0.91 10.78 16.61
CA ILE A 141 -2.03 10.32 17.44
C ILE A 141 -1.87 10.87 18.84
N SER A 142 -2.93 11.46 19.38
CA SER A 142 -2.96 12.00 20.73
C SER A 142 -4.40 12.13 21.22
N ASP A 143 -4.60 11.94 22.52
CA ASP A 143 -5.86 12.10 23.25
C ASP A 143 -5.85 13.29 24.23
N SER A 144 -4.82 14.14 24.14
CA SER A 144 -4.56 15.23 25.09
C SER A 144 -4.32 16.59 24.43
N LEU A 145 -4.57 16.70 23.12
CA LEU A 145 -4.41 17.98 22.42
C LEU A 145 -5.56 18.91 22.77
N THR A 146 -5.30 20.21 22.64
CA THR A 146 -6.31 21.25 22.84
C THR A 146 -6.19 22.33 21.78
N ALA A 147 -7.33 22.77 21.24
CA ALA A 147 -7.43 24.01 20.48
C ALA A 147 -7.83 25.14 21.42
N LYS A 148 -7.27 26.33 21.22
CA LYS A 148 -7.56 27.48 22.07
C LYS A 148 -8.45 28.45 21.36
N VAL A 149 -9.48 28.91 22.07
CA VAL A 149 -10.48 29.83 21.54
C VAL A 149 -10.68 30.95 22.53
N GLU A 150 -10.55 32.18 22.06
CA GLU A 150 -10.84 33.36 22.87
C GLU A 150 -12.32 33.72 22.71
N VAL A 151 -13.05 33.71 23.83
CA VAL A 151 -14.45 34.11 23.89
C VAL A 151 -14.56 35.47 24.56
N THR A 152 -15.23 36.42 23.90
CA THR A 152 -15.53 37.74 24.46
C THR A 152 -16.92 37.73 25.09
N LEU A 153 -16.95 38.00 26.40
CA LEU A 153 -18.15 38.06 27.25
C LEU A 153 -18.90 39.40 27.11
N LEU A 154 -20.14 39.44 27.60
CA LEU A 154 -21.03 40.62 27.52
C LEU A 154 -20.51 41.86 28.25
N ASP A 155 -19.66 41.66 29.24
CA ASP A 155 -18.97 42.72 29.99
C ASP A 155 -17.70 43.22 29.27
N GLY A 156 -17.37 42.64 28.10
CA GLY A 156 -16.15 42.91 27.34
C GLY A 156 -14.92 42.14 27.82
N SER A 157 -15.03 41.30 28.85
CA SER A 157 -13.95 40.44 29.34
C SER A 157 -13.67 39.30 28.35
N LYS A 158 -12.40 38.92 28.23
CA LYS A 158 -11.94 37.83 27.35
C LYS A 158 -11.58 36.60 28.18
N VAL A 159 -12.05 35.43 27.75
CA VAL A 159 -11.78 34.13 28.39
C VAL A 159 -11.23 33.17 27.34
N ILE A 160 -10.14 32.47 27.67
CA ILE A 160 -9.60 31.40 26.83
C ILE A 160 -10.32 30.10 27.20
N VAL A 161 -10.89 29.45 26.19
CA VAL A 161 -11.53 28.14 26.29
C VAL A 161 -10.67 27.13 25.56
N ASN A 162 -10.36 26.03 26.24
CA ASN A 162 -9.59 24.92 25.68
C ASN A 162 -10.56 23.83 25.18
N VAL A 163 -10.67 23.69 23.86
CA VAL A 163 -11.46 22.63 23.24
C VAL A 163 -10.57 21.37 23.15
N PRO A 164 -10.93 20.25 23.80
CA PRO A 164 -10.16 19.02 23.70
C PRO A 164 -10.23 18.44 22.29
N VAL A 165 -9.06 18.05 21.76
CA VAL A 165 -8.89 17.48 20.43
C VAL A 165 -8.26 16.10 20.56
N LYS A 166 -8.87 15.13 19.90
CA LYS A 166 -8.36 13.77 19.80
C LYS A 166 -8.05 13.41 18.35
N VAL A 167 -6.80 13.06 18.12
CA VAL A 167 -6.31 12.59 16.82
C VAL A 167 -6.31 11.08 16.85
N VAL A 168 -7.10 10.47 15.97
CA VAL A 168 -7.17 9.01 15.81
C VAL A 168 -6.47 8.58 14.53
N GLU A 169 -6.04 7.33 14.45
CA GLU A 169 -5.50 6.78 13.21
C GLU A 169 -6.56 6.80 12.10
N LYS A 170 -6.13 6.94 10.84
CA LYS A 170 -7.04 6.81 9.69
C LYS A 170 -7.63 5.40 9.62
N GLU A 171 -8.85 5.28 9.09
CA GLU A 171 -9.43 3.96 8.85
C GLU A 171 -8.57 3.14 7.89
N LEU A 172 -8.13 1.97 8.32
CA LEU A 172 -7.22 1.10 7.56
C LEU A 172 -7.74 0.80 6.15
N THR A 173 -9.05 0.63 5.98
CA THR A 173 -9.71 0.40 4.68
C THR A 173 -9.55 1.57 3.73
N VAL A 174 -9.67 2.81 4.24
CA VAL A 174 -9.51 4.04 3.44
C VAL A 174 -8.05 4.20 3.00
N VAL A 175 -7.11 3.99 3.92
CA VAL A 175 -5.67 4.07 3.60
C VAL A 175 -5.28 3.02 2.56
N LYS A 176 -5.77 1.77 2.70
CA LYS A 176 -5.54 0.71 1.70
C LYS A 176 -6.07 1.11 0.32
N GLN A 177 -7.26 1.68 0.25
CA GLN A 177 -7.84 2.09 -1.03
C GLN A 177 -7.02 3.20 -1.70
N GLN A 178 -6.58 4.19 -0.93
CA GLN A 178 -5.72 5.28 -1.42
C GLN A 178 -4.36 4.75 -1.89
N ALA A 179 -3.76 3.84 -1.14
CA ALA A 179 -2.49 3.21 -1.50
C ALA A 179 -2.61 2.40 -2.81
N ILE A 180 -3.69 1.62 -2.97
CA ILE A 180 -3.97 0.87 -4.20
C ILE A 180 -4.11 1.83 -5.39
N GLU A 181 -4.87 2.92 -5.26
CA GLU A 181 -5.02 3.92 -6.32
C GLU A 181 -3.67 4.55 -6.71
N SER A 182 -2.81 4.85 -5.73
CA SER A 182 -1.46 5.35 -5.99
C SER A 182 -0.62 4.36 -6.81
N ILE A 183 -0.66 3.07 -6.45
CA ILE A 183 0.03 1.99 -7.17
C ILE A 183 -0.52 1.81 -8.58
N GLU A 184 -1.84 1.85 -8.76
CA GLU A 184 -2.49 1.75 -10.07
C GLU A 184 -2.07 2.91 -10.98
N ASN A 185 -2.04 4.13 -10.45
CA ASN A 185 -1.61 5.32 -11.19
C ASN A 185 -0.13 5.23 -11.60
N ALA A 186 0.76 4.85 -10.68
CA ALA A 186 2.18 4.67 -10.97
C ALA A 186 2.42 3.60 -12.05
N ALA A 187 1.72 2.47 -11.95
CA ALA A 187 1.79 1.41 -12.95
C ALA A 187 1.26 1.86 -14.32
N GLN A 188 0.15 2.59 -14.35
CA GLN A 188 -0.42 3.12 -15.60
C GLN A 188 0.53 4.12 -16.27
N GLN A 189 1.16 5.00 -15.50
CA GLN A 189 2.16 5.93 -16.01
C GLN A 189 3.35 5.16 -16.62
N LYS A 190 3.90 4.16 -15.90
CA LYS A 190 4.98 3.33 -16.42
C LYS A 190 4.59 2.57 -17.69
N ILE A 191 3.37 2.05 -17.76
CA ILE A 191 2.85 1.37 -18.96
C ILE A 191 2.76 2.36 -20.14
N ASN A 192 2.32 3.59 -19.91
CA ASN A 192 2.30 4.62 -20.95
C ASN A 192 3.71 4.96 -21.44
N ASP A 193 4.68 5.07 -20.53
CA ASP A 193 6.09 5.28 -20.88
C ASP A 193 6.64 4.14 -21.74
N ILE A 194 6.33 2.88 -21.39
CA ILE A 194 6.71 1.70 -22.18
C ILE A 194 6.05 1.71 -23.56
N ASN A 195 4.76 2.01 -23.64
CA ASN A 195 4.03 2.08 -24.91
C ASN A 195 4.63 3.12 -25.86
N ASN A 196 5.06 4.26 -25.32
CA ASN A 196 5.69 5.34 -26.07
C ASN A 196 7.20 5.16 -26.27
N HIS A 197 7.79 4.11 -25.68
CA HIS A 197 9.23 3.85 -25.79
C HIS A 197 9.63 3.58 -27.24
N ALA A 198 10.63 4.30 -27.75
CA ALA A 198 10.93 4.38 -29.17
C ALA A 198 11.69 3.16 -29.72
N THR A 199 12.47 2.48 -28.89
CA THR A 199 13.39 1.42 -29.35
C THR A 199 12.86 0.01 -29.12
N LEU A 200 11.84 -0.15 -28.27
CA LEU A 200 11.25 -1.46 -27.98
C LEU A 200 10.33 -1.92 -29.11
N THR A 201 10.43 -3.20 -29.48
CA THR A 201 9.48 -3.84 -30.40
C THR A 201 8.12 -4.06 -29.74
N PRO A 202 7.03 -4.29 -30.51
CA PRO A 202 5.72 -4.59 -29.94
C PRO A 202 5.74 -5.76 -28.95
N GLU A 203 6.46 -6.83 -29.26
CA GLU A 203 6.57 -8.02 -28.40
C GLU A 203 7.34 -7.71 -27.10
N GLN A 204 8.38 -6.87 -27.18
CA GLN A 204 9.14 -6.41 -26.02
C GLN A 204 8.29 -5.51 -25.11
N LYS A 205 7.49 -4.62 -25.71
CA LYS A 205 6.54 -3.79 -24.96
C LYS A 205 5.51 -4.64 -24.25
N GLU A 206 4.93 -5.62 -24.93
CA GLU A 206 3.95 -6.54 -24.33
C GLU A 206 4.54 -7.28 -23.14
N ALA A 207 5.75 -7.83 -23.26
CA ALA A 207 6.44 -8.51 -22.16
C ALA A 207 6.74 -7.56 -20.98
N ALA A 208 7.22 -6.35 -21.26
CA ALA A 208 7.52 -5.37 -20.21
C ALA A 208 6.24 -4.88 -19.50
N ILE A 209 5.15 -4.67 -20.24
CA ILE A 209 3.83 -4.31 -19.68
C ILE A 209 3.27 -5.45 -18.82
N ALA A 210 3.46 -6.71 -19.25
CA ALA A 210 3.06 -7.86 -18.45
C ALA A 210 3.81 -7.90 -17.11
N GLU A 211 5.11 -7.61 -17.11
CA GLU A 211 5.90 -7.57 -15.87
C GLU A 211 5.46 -6.41 -14.96
N VAL A 212 5.22 -5.20 -15.49
CA VAL A 212 4.69 -4.08 -14.70
C VAL A 212 3.33 -4.42 -14.10
N ASN A 213 2.44 -5.08 -14.84
CA ASN A 213 1.14 -5.51 -14.31
C ASN A 213 1.27 -6.57 -13.22
N LYS A 214 2.28 -7.44 -13.30
CA LYS A 214 2.59 -8.40 -12.25
C LYS A 214 3.11 -7.71 -11.00
N LEU A 215 4.03 -6.75 -11.13
CA LEU A 215 4.50 -5.93 -10.00
C LEU A 215 3.34 -5.18 -9.33
N LYS A 216 2.44 -4.58 -10.13
CA LYS A 216 1.21 -3.95 -9.64
C LYS A 216 0.34 -4.91 -8.82
N GLN A 217 0.10 -6.11 -9.33
CA GLN A 217 -0.70 -7.12 -8.62
C GLN A 217 -0.05 -7.54 -7.30
N GLN A 218 1.26 -7.75 -7.29
CA GLN A 218 2.01 -8.09 -6.08
C GLN A 218 1.95 -6.96 -5.03
N ALA A 219 2.08 -5.71 -5.47
CA ALA A 219 1.95 -4.54 -4.60
C ALA A 219 0.55 -4.44 -3.98
N ILE A 220 -0.51 -4.61 -4.78
CA ILE A 220 -1.90 -4.61 -4.31
C ILE A 220 -2.16 -5.75 -3.32
N GLU A 221 -1.61 -6.94 -3.56
CA GLU A 221 -1.71 -8.06 -2.62
C GLU A 221 -1.03 -7.75 -1.29
N GLN A 222 0.18 -7.17 -1.32
CA GLN A 222 0.89 -6.74 -0.11
C GLN A 222 0.11 -5.69 0.68
N ILE A 223 -0.45 -4.67 0.01
CA ILE A 223 -1.30 -3.64 0.64
C ILE A 223 -2.54 -4.26 1.27
N ASN A 224 -3.23 -5.16 0.56
CA ASN A 224 -4.41 -5.83 1.10
C ASN A 224 -4.09 -6.68 2.33
N ASN A 225 -2.92 -7.31 2.36
CA ASN A 225 -2.45 -8.15 3.47
C ASN A 225 -1.84 -7.36 4.65
N ALA A 226 -1.57 -6.06 4.48
CA ALA A 226 -1.03 -5.22 5.55
C ALA A 226 -1.97 -5.16 6.77
N ALA A 227 -1.41 -5.26 7.97
CA ALA A 227 -2.16 -5.37 9.22
C ALA A 227 -2.60 -4.01 9.80
N ASP A 228 -1.87 -2.94 9.47
CA ASP A 228 -2.04 -1.59 10.02
C ASP A 228 -1.67 -0.51 8.99
N VAL A 229 -1.98 0.75 9.32
CA VAL A 229 -1.78 1.91 8.46
C VAL A 229 -0.31 2.13 8.14
N HIS A 230 0.57 1.99 9.14
CA HIS A 230 2.00 2.19 8.96
C HIS A 230 2.59 1.21 7.93
N THR A 231 2.20 -0.08 8.02
CA THR A 231 2.62 -1.10 7.06
C THR A 231 2.08 -0.81 5.65
N VAL A 232 0.84 -0.30 5.53
CA VAL A 232 0.29 0.10 4.23
C VAL A 232 1.12 1.22 3.60
N GLU A 233 1.48 2.24 4.37
CA GLU A 233 2.27 3.38 3.89
C GLU A 233 3.68 2.95 3.48
N GLU A 234 4.35 2.10 4.27
CA GLU A 234 5.67 1.55 3.94
C GLU A 234 5.64 0.74 2.63
N VAL A 235 4.68 -0.19 2.52
CA VAL A 235 4.50 -1.00 1.31
C VAL A 235 4.17 -0.12 0.10
N GLN A 236 3.27 0.87 0.25
CA GLN A 236 2.94 1.80 -0.82
C GLN A 236 4.20 2.49 -1.33
N HIS A 237 4.99 3.10 -0.45
CA HIS A 237 6.19 3.82 -0.83
C HIS A 237 7.23 2.91 -1.49
N GLN A 238 7.49 1.73 -0.93
CA GLN A 238 8.44 0.77 -1.47
C GLN A 238 8.03 0.29 -2.87
N GLU A 239 6.80 -0.21 -3.00
CA GLU A 239 6.34 -0.85 -4.23
C GLU A 239 6.08 0.17 -5.34
N GLN A 240 5.62 1.37 -4.99
CA GLN A 240 5.54 2.47 -5.94
C GLN A 240 6.92 2.83 -6.49
N ALA A 241 7.93 2.98 -5.62
CA ALA A 241 9.30 3.23 -6.06
C ALA A 241 9.83 2.09 -6.93
N HIS A 242 9.50 0.83 -6.61
CA HIS A 242 9.89 -0.32 -7.42
C HIS A 242 9.30 -0.28 -8.84
N ILE A 243 8.00 0.04 -8.96
CA ILE A 243 7.32 0.21 -10.27
C ILE A 243 7.92 1.39 -11.04
N GLU A 244 8.16 2.52 -10.38
CA GLU A 244 8.74 3.72 -11.00
C GLU A 244 10.17 3.49 -11.49
N GLN A 245 10.96 2.71 -10.76
CA GLN A 245 12.34 2.35 -11.12
C GLN A 245 12.43 1.23 -12.16
N PHE A 246 11.32 0.58 -12.53
CA PHE A 246 11.31 -0.43 -13.57
C PHE A 246 11.91 0.11 -14.88
N ASN A 247 12.98 -0.55 -15.33
CA ASN A 247 13.70 -0.22 -16.56
C ASN A 247 13.39 -1.26 -17.64
N PRO A 248 12.59 -0.92 -18.66
CA PRO A 248 12.18 -1.87 -19.69
C PRO A 248 13.33 -2.28 -20.63
N ASP A 249 14.33 -1.42 -20.84
CA ASP A 249 15.50 -1.76 -21.66
C ASP A 249 16.34 -2.85 -20.98
N GLN A 250 16.60 -2.68 -19.69
CA GLN A 250 17.33 -3.69 -18.91
C GLN A 250 16.55 -5.01 -18.83
N PHE A 251 15.24 -4.94 -18.58
CA PHE A 251 14.36 -6.12 -18.56
C PHE A 251 14.42 -6.93 -19.88
N THR A 252 14.34 -6.24 -21.02
CA THR A 252 14.35 -6.90 -22.33
C THR A 252 15.73 -7.49 -22.68
N ILE A 253 16.81 -6.83 -22.26
CA ILE A 253 18.17 -7.38 -22.37
C ILE A 253 18.29 -8.66 -21.54
N ASP A 254 17.81 -8.67 -20.30
CA ASP A 254 17.90 -9.84 -19.42
C ASP A 254 17.07 -11.03 -19.95
N GLN A 255 15.88 -10.76 -20.50
CA GLN A 255 15.08 -11.78 -21.17
C GLN A 255 15.80 -12.35 -22.40
N ALA A 256 16.40 -11.49 -23.23
CA ALA A 256 17.17 -11.90 -24.41
C ALA A 256 18.39 -12.76 -24.01
N LYS A 257 19.10 -12.40 -22.94
CA LYS A 257 20.21 -13.21 -22.38
C LYS A 257 19.73 -14.59 -21.97
N SER A 258 18.65 -14.66 -21.19
CA SER A 258 18.07 -15.92 -20.72
C SER A 258 17.72 -16.85 -21.89
N ASN A 259 17.02 -16.32 -22.90
CA ASN A 259 16.63 -17.07 -24.10
C ASN A 259 17.85 -17.53 -24.94
N ALA A 260 18.87 -16.69 -25.06
CA ALA A 260 20.10 -17.02 -25.76
C ALA A 260 20.89 -18.14 -25.04
N ILE A 261 21.05 -18.03 -23.71
CA ILE A 261 21.72 -19.05 -22.89
C ILE A 261 20.98 -20.40 -23.00
N LYS A 262 19.65 -20.37 -22.96
CA LYS A 262 18.83 -21.57 -23.16
C LYS A 262 19.08 -22.19 -24.53
N SER A 263 19.04 -21.37 -25.60
CA SER A 263 19.27 -21.84 -26.97
C SER A 263 20.66 -22.47 -27.16
N ILE A 264 21.71 -21.87 -26.59
CA ILE A 264 23.08 -22.42 -26.59
C ILE A 264 23.11 -23.77 -25.86
N THR A 265 22.51 -23.83 -24.68
CA THR A 265 22.49 -25.03 -23.83
C THR A 265 21.77 -26.18 -24.53
N ASP A 266 20.57 -25.92 -25.08
CA ASP A 266 19.76 -26.91 -25.79
C ASP A 266 20.50 -27.43 -27.05
N ALA A 267 21.10 -26.53 -27.83
CA ALA A 267 21.84 -26.91 -29.04
C ALA A 267 23.09 -27.77 -28.73
N ILE A 268 23.83 -27.41 -27.68
CA ILE A 268 25.00 -28.20 -27.25
C ILE A 268 24.56 -29.55 -26.70
N GLN A 269 23.50 -29.59 -25.89
CA GLN A 269 23.00 -30.84 -25.31
C GLN A 269 22.54 -31.81 -26.40
N HIS A 270 21.78 -31.33 -27.39
CA HIS A 270 21.37 -32.13 -28.53
C HIS A 270 22.56 -32.79 -29.24
N MET A 271 23.65 -32.06 -29.45
CA MET A 271 24.85 -32.63 -30.06
C MET A 271 25.60 -33.62 -29.16
N ILE A 272 25.64 -33.38 -27.85
CA ILE A 272 26.22 -34.33 -26.89
C ILE A 272 25.44 -35.65 -26.94
N ASP A 273 24.11 -35.58 -27.01
CA ASP A 273 23.24 -36.77 -27.10
C ASP A 273 23.51 -37.55 -28.40
N GLU A 274 23.65 -36.87 -29.54
CA GLU A 274 24.05 -37.50 -30.81
C GLU A 274 25.41 -38.20 -30.71
N ILE A 275 26.40 -37.57 -30.08
CA ILE A 275 27.75 -38.15 -29.89
C ILE A 275 27.68 -39.40 -29.02
N ASN A 276 26.92 -39.34 -27.91
CA ASN A 276 26.76 -40.47 -27.00
C ASN A 276 26.08 -41.66 -27.69
N ALA A 277 25.09 -41.40 -28.56
CA ALA A 277 24.37 -42.42 -29.31
C ALA A 277 25.19 -43.07 -30.45
N SER A 278 26.31 -42.46 -30.88
CA SER A 278 27.13 -43.01 -31.97
C SER A 278 27.78 -44.35 -31.59
N LYS A 279 27.70 -45.32 -32.49
CA LYS A 279 28.34 -46.65 -32.36
C LYS A 279 29.72 -46.73 -33.01
N ASP A 280 30.08 -45.73 -33.81
CA ASP A 280 31.32 -45.71 -34.62
C ASP A 280 32.47 -44.97 -33.92
N LEU A 281 32.19 -44.38 -32.75
CA LEU A 281 33.13 -43.66 -31.91
C LEU A 281 33.51 -44.48 -30.68
N THR A 282 34.78 -44.44 -30.33
CA THR A 282 35.31 -44.93 -29.07
C THR A 282 34.97 -43.97 -27.92
N ASP A 283 35.00 -44.46 -26.69
CA ASP A 283 34.71 -43.64 -25.50
C ASP A 283 35.66 -42.44 -25.39
N LYS A 284 36.94 -42.63 -25.74
CA LYS A 284 37.94 -41.55 -25.74
C LYS A 284 37.57 -40.45 -26.75
N GLU A 285 37.17 -40.82 -27.96
CA GLU A 285 36.77 -39.85 -28.99
C GLU A 285 35.48 -39.11 -28.60
N LYS A 286 34.53 -39.81 -27.99
CA LYS A 286 33.31 -39.19 -27.43
C LYS A 286 33.66 -38.17 -26.36
N GLN A 287 34.52 -38.54 -25.42
CA GLN A 287 34.94 -37.66 -24.32
C GLN A 287 35.65 -36.41 -24.84
N GLU A 288 36.57 -36.54 -25.80
CA GLU A 288 37.26 -35.41 -26.41
C GLU A 288 36.29 -34.46 -27.14
N ALA A 289 35.30 -35.01 -27.86
CA ALA A 289 34.29 -34.21 -28.55
C ALA A 289 33.36 -33.46 -27.57
N ILE A 290 32.87 -34.16 -26.54
CA ILE A 290 32.01 -33.58 -25.50
C ILE A 290 32.76 -32.48 -24.72
N SER A 291 34.05 -32.68 -24.43
CA SER A 291 34.87 -31.68 -23.76
C SER A 291 34.96 -30.37 -24.56
N LYS A 292 35.20 -30.45 -25.87
CA LYS A 292 35.21 -29.26 -26.76
C LYS A 292 33.86 -28.54 -26.82
N LEU A 293 32.76 -29.29 -26.85
CA LEU A 293 31.41 -28.71 -26.83
C LEU A 293 31.11 -28.01 -25.50
N ASN A 294 31.49 -28.61 -24.37
CA ASN A 294 31.33 -27.97 -23.07
C ASN A 294 32.19 -26.71 -22.92
N GLN A 295 33.40 -26.70 -23.47
CA GLN A 295 34.25 -25.51 -23.51
C GLN A 295 33.61 -24.39 -24.34
N LEU A 296 33.10 -24.72 -25.54
CA LEU A 296 32.39 -23.77 -26.40
C LEU A 296 31.13 -23.22 -25.70
N LYS A 297 30.36 -24.09 -25.03
CA LYS A 297 29.19 -23.72 -24.25
C LYS A 297 29.53 -22.68 -23.19
N GLU A 298 30.53 -22.97 -22.36
CA GLU A 298 30.97 -22.09 -21.27
C GLU A 298 31.42 -20.73 -21.82
N GLN A 299 32.27 -20.72 -22.85
CA GLN A 299 32.75 -19.48 -23.48
C GLN A 299 31.60 -18.65 -24.05
N SER A 300 30.64 -19.30 -24.71
CA SER A 300 29.49 -18.62 -25.33
C SER A 300 28.53 -18.06 -24.27
N ILE A 301 28.24 -18.81 -23.21
CA ILE A 301 27.40 -18.33 -22.09
C ILE A 301 28.04 -17.11 -21.44
N GLN A 302 29.35 -17.15 -21.15
CA GLN A 302 30.04 -16.00 -20.57
C GLN A 302 30.04 -14.78 -21.50
N ALA A 303 30.13 -14.97 -22.82
CA ALA A 303 30.04 -13.88 -23.78
C ALA A 303 28.64 -13.24 -23.78
N ILE A 304 27.58 -14.05 -23.75
CA ILE A 304 26.19 -13.58 -23.64
C ILE A 304 25.95 -12.81 -22.33
N GLN A 305 26.48 -13.31 -21.21
CA GLN A 305 26.32 -12.64 -19.91
C GLN A 305 26.96 -11.25 -19.90
N ARG A 306 28.12 -11.08 -20.56
CA ARG A 306 28.84 -9.80 -20.66
C ARG A 306 28.18 -8.80 -21.61
N ALA A 307 27.38 -9.26 -22.56
CA ALA A 307 26.71 -8.39 -23.53
C ALA A 307 25.84 -7.34 -22.84
N GLN A 308 25.87 -6.10 -23.34
CA GLN A 308 25.12 -4.97 -22.78
C GLN A 308 23.95 -4.54 -23.68
N SER A 309 23.76 -5.19 -24.83
CA SER A 309 22.68 -4.88 -25.77
C SER A 309 22.18 -6.13 -26.48
N ILE A 310 20.97 -6.02 -27.05
CA ILE A 310 20.36 -7.10 -27.84
C ILE A 310 21.15 -7.37 -29.11
N ASP A 311 21.75 -6.35 -29.71
CA ASP A 311 22.62 -6.48 -30.87
C ASP A 311 23.89 -7.28 -30.53
N GLU A 312 24.53 -6.99 -29.40
CA GLU A 312 25.68 -7.78 -28.93
C GLU A 312 25.29 -9.23 -28.65
N ILE A 313 24.14 -9.47 -28.00
CA ILE A 313 23.61 -10.83 -27.76
C ILE A 313 23.41 -11.57 -29.09
N THR A 314 22.82 -10.91 -30.07
CA THR A 314 22.58 -11.47 -31.41
C THR A 314 23.90 -11.81 -32.11
N GLN A 315 24.88 -10.90 -32.07
CA GLN A 315 26.22 -11.16 -32.62
C GLN A 315 26.90 -12.34 -31.96
N GLN A 316 26.84 -12.45 -30.62
CA GLN A 316 27.41 -13.57 -29.89
C GLN A 316 26.70 -14.90 -30.22
N LEU A 317 25.38 -14.88 -30.42
CA LEU A 317 24.63 -16.06 -30.88
C LEU A 317 25.05 -16.50 -32.29
N ASP A 318 25.27 -15.56 -33.20
CA ASP A 318 25.71 -15.89 -34.56
C ASP A 318 27.16 -16.38 -34.59
N GLN A 319 28.05 -15.80 -33.76
CA GLN A 319 29.39 -16.33 -33.53
C GLN A 319 29.34 -17.74 -32.95
N PHE A 320 28.50 -17.98 -31.94
CA PHE A 320 28.27 -19.32 -31.40
C PHE A 320 27.81 -20.27 -32.50
N LYS A 321 26.78 -19.94 -33.30
CA LYS A 321 26.30 -20.81 -34.39
C LYS A 321 27.39 -21.09 -35.42
N ALA A 322 28.23 -20.10 -35.75
CA ALA A 322 29.35 -20.28 -36.66
C ALA A 322 30.42 -21.21 -36.07
N GLN A 323 30.80 -20.99 -34.81
CA GLN A 323 31.73 -21.86 -34.07
C GLN A 323 31.16 -23.26 -33.89
N LEU A 324 29.86 -23.38 -33.67
CA LEU A 324 29.12 -24.65 -33.61
C LEU A 324 29.17 -25.37 -34.96
N LYS A 325 29.02 -24.64 -36.07
CA LYS A 325 29.16 -25.15 -37.45
C LYS A 325 30.58 -25.56 -37.81
N VAL A 326 31.60 -24.93 -37.23
CA VAL A 326 33.00 -25.34 -37.40
C VAL A 326 33.33 -26.51 -36.47
N ALA A 327 32.74 -26.53 -35.28
CA ALA A 327 32.79 -27.65 -34.35
C ALA A 327 31.92 -28.84 -34.82
N ASN A 328 31.03 -28.62 -35.79
CA ASN A 328 30.07 -29.55 -36.41
C ASN A 328 30.76 -30.79 -36.98
N PRO A 329 30.37 -31.95 -36.48
CA PRO A 329 30.93 -32.61 -35.33
C PRO A 329 32.24 -33.26 -35.75
N PHE A 330 33.32 -33.03 -35.01
CA PHE A 330 34.51 -33.87 -35.08
C PHE A 330 34.12 -35.36 -35.14
N ALA A 331 33.07 -35.75 -34.40
CA ALA A 331 32.39 -37.04 -34.45
C ALA A 331 31.80 -37.48 -35.82
N LYS A 332 30.88 -36.73 -36.46
CA LYS A 332 30.25 -37.17 -37.74
C LYS A 332 31.26 -37.14 -38.90
N GLU A 333 32.17 -36.17 -38.93
CA GLU A 333 33.23 -36.13 -39.96
C GLU A 333 34.28 -37.24 -39.73
N LEU A 334 34.63 -37.54 -38.47
CA LEU A 334 35.50 -38.67 -38.14
C LEU A 334 34.84 -40.02 -38.43
N GLU A 335 33.55 -40.19 -38.10
CA GLU A 335 32.75 -41.36 -38.45
C GLU A 335 32.73 -41.59 -39.97
N LYS A 336 32.46 -40.53 -40.73
CA LYS A 336 32.50 -40.57 -42.20
C LYS A 336 33.88 -40.99 -42.71
N ARG A 337 34.95 -40.40 -42.17
CA ARG A 337 36.34 -40.77 -42.53
C ARG A 337 36.69 -42.21 -42.16
N LYS A 338 36.25 -42.69 -41.00
CA LYS A 338 36.42 -44.10 -40.58
C LYS A 338 35.71 -45.04 -41.52
N LYS A 339 34.45 -44.77 -41.87
CA LYS A 339 33.69 -45.58 -42.85
C LYS A 339 34.39 -45.66 -44.20
N VAL A 340 34.90 -44.52 -44.70
CA VAL A 340 35.67 -44.47 -45.96
C VAL A 340 36.98 -45.27 -45.84
N ALA A 341 37.72 -45.15 -44.73
CA ALA A 341 38.96 -45.89 -44.50
C ALA A 341 38.71 -47.40 -44.42
N ILE A 342 37.69 -47.83 -43.67
CA ILE A 342 37.28 -49.23 -43.56
C ILE A 342 36.90 -49.79 -44.93
N SER A 343 36.13 -49.04 -45.73
CA SER A 343 35.79 -49.45 -47.10
C SER A 343 37.03 -49.64 -47.96
N LYS A 344 37.97 -48.67 -47.96
CA LYS A 344 39.22 -48.79 -48.73
C LYS A 344 40.06 -50.00 -48.32
N ILE A 345 40.15 -50.29 -47.02
CA ILE A 345 40.87 -51.47 -46.51
C ILE A 345 40.17 -52.75 -46.99
N LYS A 346 38.84 -52.79 -46.95
CA LYS A 346 38.05 -53.91 -47.46
C LYS A 346 38.28 -54.13 -48.95
N ASP A 347 38.25 -53.06 -49.75
CA ASP A 347 38.49 -53.11 -51.19
C ASP A 347 39.90 -53.64 -51.51
N ILE A 348 40.93 -53.16 -50.79
CA ILE A 348 42.31 -53.65 -50.92
C ILE A 348 42.41 -55.13 -50.54
N SER A 349 41.75 -55.54 -49.46
CA SER A 349 41.73 -56.94 -49.02
C SER A 349 41.08 -57.84 -50.08
N THR A 350 39.91 -57.45 -50.60
CA THR A 350 39.21 -58.17 -51.66
C THR A 350 40.05 -58.26 -52.93
N ASP A 351 40.66 -57.16 -53.40
CA ASP A 351 41.56 -57.18 -54.57
C ASP A 351 42.77 -58.10 -54.34
N LYS A 352 43.33 -58.11 -53.13
CA LYS A 352 44.46 -59.00 -52.81
C LYS A 352 44.04 -60.47 -52.82
N ILE A 353 42.90 -60.80 -52.23
CA ILE A 353 42.31 -62.14 -52.25
C ILE A 353 42.07 -62.58 -53.70
N ASP A 354 41.51 -61.71 -54.54
CA ASP A 354 41.23 -62.00 -55.95
C ASP A 354 42.53 -62.24 -56.74
N ARG A 355 43.59 -61.47 -56.48
CA ARG A 355 44.93 -61.70 -57.06
C ARG A 355 45.53 -63.03 -56.62
N ILE A 356 45.38 -63.42 -55.35
CA ILE A 356 45.87 -64.72 -54.85
C ILE A 356 45.09 -65.84 -55.53
N ARG A 357 43.76 -65.74 -55.60
CA ARG A 357 42.90 -66.73 -56.27
C ARG A 357 43.30 -66.93 -57.73
N ASN A 358 43.54 -65.84 -58.46
CA ASN A 358 43.87 -65.84 -59.88
C ASN A 358 45.38 -65.99 -60.18
N SER A 359 46.23 -66.17 -59.16
CA SER A 359 47.68 -66.34 -59.32
C SER A 359 48.02 -67.61 -60.12
N THR A 360 49.01 -67.52 -61.01
CA THR A 360 49.60 -68.68 -61.70
C THR A 360 50.64 -69.42 -60.87
N ILE A 361 50.94 -68.94 -59.66
CA ILE A 361 51.92 -69.49 -58.72
C ILE A 361 51.18 -70.21 -57.57
N GLY A 362 51.59 -71.45 -57.28
CA GLY A 362 51.04 -72.31 -56.22
C GLY A 362 49.89 -73.23 -56.66
N THR A 363 49.65 -74.32 -55.94
CA THR A 363 48.50 -75.21 -56.17
C THR A 363 47.18 -74.54 -55.78
N ALA A 364 46.05 -75.16 -56.13
CA ALA A 364 44.74 -74.65 -55.70
C ALA A 364 44.60 -74.64 -54.16
N GLU A 365 45.15 -75.66 -53.50
CA GLU A 365 45.15 -75.77 -52.03
C GLU A 365 46.07 -74.73 -51.38
N GLU A 366 47.26 -74.49 -51.93
CA GLU A 366 48.18 -73.46 -51.44
C GLU A 366 47.58 -72.05 -51.59
N ARG A 367 46.87 -71.78 -52.69
CA ARG A 367 46.16 -70.50 -52.88
C ARG A 367 44.99 -70.33 -51.92
N GLN A 368 44.23 -71.40 -51.65
CA GLN A 368 43.14 -71.38 -50.68
C GLN A 368 43.63 -71.18 -49.25
N ALA A 369 44.81 -71.73 -48.90
CA ALA A 369 45.43 -71.53 -47.59
C ALA A 369 46.03 -70.12 -47.41
N ALA A 370 46.31 -69.40 -48.49
CA ALA A 370 46.91 -68.07 -48.48
C ALA A 370 45.89 -66.90 -48.48
N MET A 371 44.62 -67.18 -48.79
CA MET A 371 43.48 -66.25 -48.69
C MET A 371 42.90 -66.29 -47.28
#